data_AF-A0AAV9EHP9-F1
#
_entry.id   AF-A0AAV9EHP9-F1
#
_cell.length_a   1.000
_cell.length_b   1.000
_cell.length_c   1.000
_cell.angle_alpha   90.00
_cell.angle_beta   90.00
_cell.angle_gamma   90.00
#
_symmetry.space_group_name_H-M   'P 1'
#
loop_
_entity.id
_entity.type
_entity.pdbx_description
1 polymer ?
#
loop_
_entity_poly.entity_id
_entity_poly.type
_entity_poly.pdbx_seq_one_letter_code
_entity_poly.pdbx_strand_id
1 'polypeptide(L)'
;MPIISPISLSLLRHRRLPPATLLLRRLVSSALDELNPNPNRPHIDKNVQKMKESLKALSLSPSVPRHFESDPSRPLNSSHAVGLVSAAQANFMRVVVENPVDSGGTELLCVVRAVLKKIGRWVYVGDRVLVGSVDWKDRRGMIENVFERGSVVLDPPVANVDRLVVLFSMDWPKPEGFTMTRFLVEAESTGIPFSLVMNKSELVDEQVQDG
;
A
#
# COMPACT_ATOMS: atom_id res chain seq x y z
N MET A 1 21.20 31.51 37.06
CA MET A 1 20.92 30.89 38.38
C MET A 1 19.47 31.18 38.73
N PRO A 2 18.67 30.26 39.32
CA PRO A 2 18.91 28.86 39.76
C PRO A 2 18.41 27.86 38.67
N ILE A 3 18.80 26.58 38.49
CA ILE A 3 19.22 25.42 39.31
C ILE A 3 18.09 24.80 40.15
N ILE A 4 17.51 23.68 39.67
CA ILE A 4 17.39 22.35 40.30
C ILE A 4 16.79 21.36 39.26
N SER A 5 17.68 20.54 38.68
CA SER A 5 17.76 19.06 38.72
C SER A 5 16.51 18.14 38.55
N PRO A 6 16.72 16.89 38.08
CA PRO A 6 15.83 16.14 37.18
C PRO A 6 15.28 14.83 37.79
N ILE A 7 14.60 14.02 36.97
CA ILE A 7 14.52 12.53 36.94
C ILE A 7 13.09 12.08 36.61
N SER A 8 12.92 11.35 35.50
CA SER A 8 12.36 9.98 35.54
C SER A 8 12.46 9.32 34.15
N LEU A 9 13.41 8.40 34.04
CA LEU A 9 13.46 7.35 33.02
C LEU A 9 12.42 6.28 33.36
N SER A 10 11.59 5.88 32.39
CA SER A 10 10.78 4.66 32.51
C SER A 10 10.85 3.81 31.23
N LEU A 11 11.81 2.88 31.26
CA LEU A 11 11.68 1.44 31.02
C LEU A 11 10.93 0.93 29.76
N LEU A 12 11.75 0.33 28.89
CA LEU A 12 11.47 -0.75 27.94
C LEU A 12 10.26 -1.61 28.29
N ARG A 13 9.30 -1.69 27.37
CA ARG A 13 8.34 -2.81 27.30
C ARG A 13 8.72 -3.72 26.15
N HIS A 14 9.61 -4.68 26.43
CA HIS A 14 9.80 -5.85 25.58
C HIS A 14 8.48 -6.64 25.52
N ARG A 15 7.88 -6.74 24.33
CA ARG A 15 6.83 -7.71 24.06
C ARG A 15 7.47 -9.11 23.97
N ARG A 16 7.17 -9.94 24.96
CA ARG A 16 7.50 -11.37 25.01
C ARG A 16 6.74 -12.13 23.91
N LEU A 17 7.45 -12.90 23.09
CA LEU A 17 6.89 -14.01 22.31
C LEU A 17 6.45 -15.14 23.26
N PRO A 18 5.33 -15.86 22.99
CA PRO A 18 5.03 -17.10 23.69
C PRO A 18 5.80 -18.30 23.07
N PRO A 19 6.13 -19.32 23.88
CA PRO A 19 6.96 -20.45 23.47
C PRO A 19 6.18 -21.53 22.70
N ALA A 20 6.89 -22.20 21.78
CA ALA A 20 6.46 -23.40 21.08
C ALA A 20 6.17 -24.54 22.08
N THR A 21 5.08 -25.27 21.85
CA THR A 21 4.86 -26.60 22.43
C THR A 21 4.48 -27.58 21.34
N LEU A 22 5.26 -28.67 21.33
CA LEU A 22 5.20 -29.85 20.49
C LEU A 22 3.99 -30.73 20.87
N LEU A 23 3.28 -31.25 19.87
CA LEU A 23 2.72 -32.60 19.94
C LEU A 23 2.96 -33.35 18.62
N LEU A 24 4.03 -34.15 18.65
CA LEU A 24 4.31 -35.25 17.74
C LEU A 24 3.41 -36.45 18.09
N ARG A 25 2.71 -37.02 17.11
CA ARG A 25 2.41 -38.46 17.00
C ARG A 25 2.24 -38.78 15.51
N ARG A 26 3.24 -39.42 14.87
CA ARG A 26 3.39 -40.88 14.65
C ARG A 26 2.27 -41.44 13.74
N LEU A 27 2.49 -42.20 12.66
CA LEU A 27 3.66 -42.87 12.07
C LEU A 27 3.34 -43.16 10.59
N VAL A 28 4.39 -43.19 9.77
CA VAL A 28 4.42 -43.88 8.47
C VAL A 28 4.26 -45.39 8.71
N SER A 29 3.47 -46.09 7.91
CA SER A 29 3.81 -47.45 7.52
C SER A 29 3.24 -47.84 6.16
N SER A 30 4.12 -48.48 5.43
CA SER A 30 4.07 -49.01 4.07
C SER A 30 3.26 -50.31 3.93
N ALA A 31 2.70 -50.47 2.74
CA ALA A 31 2.63 -51.65 1.86
C ALA A 31 2.64 -53.10 2.40
N LEU A 32 1.86 -53.91 1.68
CA LEU A 32 1.82 -55.38 1.54
C LEU A 32 0.99 -56.17 2.56
N ASP A 33 -0.18 -56.64 2.12
CA ASP A 33 -0.49 -58.07 2.19
C ASP A 33 -1.54 -58.44 1.12
N GLU A 34 -1.15 -59.33 0.21
CA GLU A 34 -2.06 -60.10 -0.66
C GLU A 34 -2.48 -61.35 0.12
N LEU A 35 -3.76 -61.75 0.03
CA LEU A 35 -4.15 -63.16 -0.16
C LEU A 35 -5.66 -63.30 -0.41
N ASN A 36 -5.95 -63.96 -1.53
CA ASN A 36 -7.09 -64.81 -1.87
C ASN A 36 -8.28 -64.21 -2.69
N PRO A 37 -8.59 -64.77 -3.89
CA PRO A 37 -9.59 -64.26 -4.81
C PRO A 37 -10.94 -64.98 -4.63
N ASN A 38 -12.05 -64.27 -4.88
CA ASN A 38 -13.32 -64.92 -5.18
C ASN A 38 -14.06 -64.12 -6.26
N PRO A 39 -14.50 -64.74 -7.37
CA PRO A 39 -15.01 -64.06 -8.54
C PRO A 39 -16.52 -63.90 -8.40
N ASN A 40 -17.00 -62.66 -8.47
CA ASN A 40 -18.32 -62.27 -8.98
C ASN A 40 -18.63 -60.86 -8.51
N ARG A 41 -18.28 -59.87 -9.33
CA ARG A 41 -19.05 -58.61 -9.40
C ARG A 41 -18.80 -57.92 -10.74
N PRO A 42 -19.87 -57.47 -11.42
CA PRO A 42 -19.80 -56.99 -12.80
C PRO A 42 -19.12 -55.63 -12.91
N HIS A 43 -18.33 -55.52 -13.98
CA HIS A 43 -17.63 -54.35 -14.49
C HIS A 43 -18.61 -53.20 -14.83
N ILE A 44 -18.57 -52.09 -14.09
CA ILE A 44 -19.21 -50.82 -14.47
C ILE A 44 -18.23 -49.66 -14.18
N ASP A 45 -17.14 -49.62 -14.94
CA ASP A 45 -16.29 -48.45 -15.09
C ASP A 45 -16.92 -47.46 -16.07
N LYS A 46 -17.92 -46.70 -15.61
CA LYS A 46 -18.42 -45.52 -16.35
C LYS A 46 -18.49 -44.23 -15.53
N ASN A 47 -18.32 -44.33 -14.20
CA ASN A 47 -18.39 -43.15 -13.32
C ASN A 47 -17.02 -42.63 -12.85
N VAL A 48 -15.94 -43.41 -12.96
CA VAL A 48 -14.57 -42.95 -12.64
C VAL A 48 -14.04 -42.01 -13.73
N GLN A 49 -14.42 -42.24 -15.00
CA GLN A 49 -14.02 -41.38 -16.12
C GLN A 49 -14.73 -40.01 -16.07
N LYS A 50 -16.00 -39.98 -15.65
CA LYS A 50 -16.77 -38.74 -15.50
C LYS A 50 -16.27 -37.86 -14.36
N MET A 51 -15.68 -38.47 -13.33
CA MET A 51 -15.02 -37.74 -12.23
C MET A 51 -13.63 -37.22 -12.66
N LYS A 52 -12.89 -37.95 -13.51
CA LYS A 52 -11.63 -37.45 -14.10
C LYS A 52 -11.85 -36.30 -15.08
N GLU A 53 -12.93 -36.30 -15.85
CA GLU A 53 -13.28 -35.16 -16.71
C GLU A 53 -13.74 -33.94 -15.90
N SER A 54 -14.49 -34.16 -14.80
CA SER A 54 -14.90 -33.10 -13.89
C SER A 54 -13.72 -32.50 -13.10
N LEU A 55 -12.69 -33.30 -12.80
CA LEU A 55 -11.43 -32.83 -12.20
C LEU A 55 -10.47 -32.19 -13.22
N LYS A 56 -10.62 -32.47 -14.51
CA LYS A 56 -9.87 -31.79 -15.58
C LYS A 56 -10.44 -30.40 -15.90
N ALA A 57 -11.70 -30.14 -15.55
CA ALA A 57 -12.27 -28.78 -15.53
C ALA A 57 -11.79 -27.94 -14.32
N LEU A 58 -11.16 -28.58 -13.32
CA LEU A 58 -10.57 -27.92 -12.14
C LEU A 58 -9.08 -27.59 -12.33
N SER A 59 -8.50 -27.86 -13.51
CA SER A 59 -7.15 -27.40 -13.88
C SER A 59 -7.15 -26.08 -14.66
N LEU A 60 -8.17 -25.24 -14.49
CA LEU A 60 -8.08 -23.82 -14.82
C LEU A 60 -7.58 -23.11 -13.56
N SER A 61 -6.28 -22.79 -13.61
CA SER A 61 -5.56 -21.75 -12.87
C SER A 61 -6.30 -21.11 -11.67
N PRO A 62 -5.67 -21.06 -10.48
CA PRO A 62 -6.22 -20.29 -9.37
C PRO A 62 -6.34 -18.83 -9.84
N SER A 63 -7.56 -18.39 -10.10
CA SER A 63 -7.86 -16.97 -10.25
C SER A 63 -7.83 -16.36 -8.86
N VAL A 64 -6.61 -16.19 -8.36
CA VAL A 64 -6.25 -15.06 -7.50
C VAL A 64 -6.96 -13.84 -8.10
N PRO A 65 -7.62 -12.98 -7.30
CA PRO A 65 -8.22 -11.75 -7.82
C PRO A 65 -7.11 -11.06 -8.59
N ARG A 66 -7.28 -11.00 -9.92
CA ARG A 66 -6.25 -10.49 -10.81
C ARG A 66 -5.89 -9.12 -10.25
N HIS A 67 -4.59 -8.92 -10.03
CA HIS A 67 -3.99 -7.60 -10.02
C HIS A 67 -4.74 -6.76 -11.05
N PHE A 68 -5.50 -5.78 -10.56
CA PHE A 68 -6.26 -4.89 -11.43
C PHE A 68 -5.24 -3.85 -11.93
N GLU A 69 -4.24 -4.31 -12.69
CA GLU A 69 -3.59 -3.48 -13.69
C GLU A 69 -4.64 -3.25 -14.77
N SER A 70 -5.60 -2.37 -14.50
CA SER A 70 -6.38 -1.81 -15.58
C SER A 70 -5.39 -0.96 -16.37
N ASP A 71 -4.98 -1.52 -17.51
CA ASP A 71 -4.33 -0.78 -18.58
C ASP A 71 -5.04 0.60 -18.72
N PRO A 72 -4.34 1.72 -18.50
CA PRO A 72 -4.92 3.06 -18.53
C PRO A 72 -5.63 3.39 -19.85
N SER A 73 -5.40 2.59 -20.89
CA SER A 73 -5.87 2.80 -22.26
C SER A 73 -7.24 2.17 -22.59
N ARG A 74 -7.86 1.40 -21.68
CA ARG A 74 -9.22 0.88 -21.92
C ARG A 74 -10.26 2.00 -21.76
N PRO A 75 -11.19 2.19 -22.72
CA PRO A 75 -12.26 3.16 -22.57
C PRO A 75 -13.14 2.74 -21.39
N LEU A 76 -13.06 3.49 -20.29
CA LEU A 76 -13.96 3.35 -19.17
C LEU A 76 -15.36 3.78 -19.64
N ASN A 77 -16.40 3.08 -19.17
CA ASN A 77 -17.77 3.57 -19.34
C ASN A 77 -17.88 4.98 -18.76
N SER A 78 -18.80 5.80 -19.27
CA SER A 78 -18.98 7.20 -18.83
C SER A 78 -19.22 7.40 -17.33
N SER A 79 -19.58 6.35 -16.59
CA SER A 79 -19.80 6.35 -15.14
C SER A 79 -18.56 5.99 -14.32
N HIS A 80 -17.43 5.69 -14.96
CA HIS A 80 -16.16 5.35 -14.32
C HIS A 80 -15.07 6.30 -14.78
N ALA A 81 -14.15 6.58 -13.88
CA ALA A 81 -13.00 7.42 -14.14
C ALA A 81 -11.80 6.94 -13.32
N VAL A 82 -10.60 7.23 -13.82
CA VAL A 82 -9.37 7.09 -13.03
C VAL A 82 -8.96 8.49 -12.59
N GLY A 83 -8.59 8.64 -11.33
CA GLY A 83 -8.15 9.92 -10.80
C GLY A 83 -7.11 9.77 -9.70
N LEU A 84 -6.58 10.90 -9.27
CA LEU A 84 -5.60 11.01 -8.19
C LEU A 84 -6.26 11.63 -6.97
N VAL A 85 -6.08 11.02 -5.80
CA VAL A 85 -6.58 11.54 -4.53
C VAL A 85 -5.74 12.76 -4.14
N SER A 86 -6.31 13.96 -4.29
CA SER A 86 -5.63 15.23 -4.00
C SER A 86 -5.69 15.59 -2.51
N ALA A 87 -6.78 15.26 -1.82
CA ALA A 87 -6.92 15.56 -0.41
C ALA A 87 -7.85 14.58 0.31
N ALA A 88 -7.58 14.38 1.60
CA ALA A 88 -8.44 13.64 2.51
C ALA A 88 -9.21 14.61 3.42
N GLN A 89 -10.52 14.43 3.50
CA GLN A 89 -11.40 15.11 4.47
C GLN A 89 -12.14 14.04 5.28
N ALA A 90 -12.69 14.39 6.43
CA ALA A 90 -13.22 13.41 7.40
C ALA A 90 -14.11 12.31 6.78
N ASN A 91 -15.06 12.70 5.92
CA ASN A 91 -16.03 11.78 5.32
C ASN A 91 -15.84 11.54 3.82
N PHE A 92 -14.96 12.31 3.17
CA PHE A 92 -14.84 12.32 1.71
C PHE A 92 -13.38 12.52 1.29
N MET A 93 -13.03 11.98 0.14
CA MET A 93 -11.76 12.19 -0.55
C MET A 93 -12.00 13.10 -1.75
N ARG A 94 -11.11 14.05 -1.99
CA ARG A 94 -11.09 14.85 -3.22
C ARG A 94 -10.26 14.13 -4.26
N VAL A 95 -10.84 13.84 -5.42
CA VAL A 95 -10.20 13.10 -6.50
C VAL A 95 -10.18 13.96 -7.76
N VAL A 96 -8.99 14.20 -8.30
CA VAL A 96 -8.82 14.91 -9.57
C VAL A 96 -8.77 13.89 -10.69
N VAL A 97 -9.70 13.99 -11.63
CA VAL A 97 -9.75 13.19 -12.86
C VAL A 97 -9.20 14.06 -13.98
N GLU A 98 -8.13 13.60 -14.63
CA GLU A 98 -7.59 14.29 -15.80
C GLU A 98 -8.55 14.16 -16.98
N ASN A 99 -8.88 15.30 -17.59
CA ASN A 99 -9.60 15.35 -18.85
C ASN A 99 -8.57 15.55 -19.97
N PRO A 100 -8.52 14.68 -21.00
CA PRO A 100 -7.58 14.86 -22.11
C PRO A 100 -7.77 16.18 -22.89
N VAL A 101 -8.91 16.86 -22.73
CA VAL A 101 -9.25 18.09 -23.48
C VAL A 101 -8.87 19.37 -22.72
N ASP A 102 -8.85 19.34 -21.39
CA ASP A 102 -8.59 20.53 -20.55
C ASP A 102 -7.43 20.25 -19.59
N SER A 103 -6.41 21.12 -19.58
CA SER A 103 -5.27 21.00 -18.65
C SER A 103 -5.66 21.12 -17.17
N GLY A 104 -6.88 21.60 -16.89
CA GLY A 104 -7.48 21.58 -15.56
C GLY A 104 -8.34 20.33 -15.39
N GLY A 105 -7.82 19.34 -14.67
CA GLY A 105 -8.59 18.14 -14.32
C GLY A 105 -9.90 18.48 -13.57
N THR A 106 -10.88 17.58 -13.65
CA THR A 106 -12.14 17.72 -12.92
C THR A 106 -12.01 17.17 -11.51
N GLU A 107 -12.26 18.01 -10.51
CA GLU A 107 -12.28 17.60 -9.10
C GLU A 107 -13.64 17.00 -8.73
N LEU A 108 -13.61 15.79 -8.15
CA LEU A 108 -14.76 15.05 -7.64
C LEU A 108 -14.67 14.86 -6.13
N LEU A 109 -15.81 14.96 -5.45
CA LEU A 109 -15.95 14.62 -4.04
C LEU A 109 -16.41 13.16 -3.92
N CYS A 110 -15.51 12.31 -3.45
CA CYS A 110 -15.69 10.86 -3.47
C CYS A 110 -15.81 10.25 -2.08
N VAL A 111 -16.72 9.29 -1.91
CA VAL A 111 -16.78 8.44 -0.71
C VAL A 111 -15.94 7.18 -0.94
N VAL A 112 -15.30 6.65 0.11
CA VAL A 112 -14.59 5.37 0.02
C VAL A 112 -15.57 4.22 0.19
N ARG A 113 -15.57 3.27 -0.76
CA ARG A 113 -16.41 2.07 -0.67
C ARG A 113 -16.12 1.29 0.61
N ALA A 114 -17.16 0.95 1.37
CA ALA A 114 -17.04 0.30 2.68
C ALA A 114 -16.24 -1.02 2.64
N VAL A 115 -16.28 -1.74 1.51
CA VAL A 115 -15.51 -2.98 1.33
C VAL A 115 -14.01 -2.73 1.43
N LEU A 116 -13.49 -1.61 0.91
CA LEU A 116 -12.06 -1.26 1.00
C LEU A 116 -11.60 -1.13 2.46
N LYS A 117 -12.44 -0.50 3.30
CA LYS A 117 -12.18 -0.40 4.75
C LYS A 117 -12.19 -1.76 5.43
N LYS A 118 -13.12 -2.65 5.05
CA LYS A 118 -13.22 -4.02 5.63
C LYS A 118 -12.03 -4.90 5.28
N ILE A 119 -11.47 -4.77 4.07
CA ILE A 119 -10.30 -5.55 3.64
C ILE A 119 -8.97 -4.89 4.04
N GLY A 120 -8.99 -3.77 4.77
CA GLY A 120 -7.79 -3.05 5.20
C GLY A 120 -7.06 -2.31 4.07
N ARG A 121 -7.71 -2.08 2.92
CA ARG A 121 -7.14 -1.29 1.82
C ARG A 121 -7.48 0.18 2.02
N TRP A 122 -6.63 0.85 2.80
CA TRP A 122 -6.73 2.29 3.06
C TRP A 122 -6.55 3.10 1.79
N VAL A 123 -7.10 4.32 1.76
CA VAL A 123 -6.92 5.30 0.69
C VAL A 123 -6.14 6.47 1.27
N TYR A 124 -5.03 6.83 0.65
CA TYR A 124 -4.16 7.94 1.05
C TYR A 124 -4.17 9.05 0.00
N VAL A 125 -3.71 10.24 0.39
CA VAL A 125 -3.41 11.31 -0.57
C VAL A 125 -2.29 10.83 -1.50
N GLY A 126 -2.38 11.15 -2.79
CA GLY A 126 -1.47 10.67 -3.83
C GLY A 126 -1.81 9.28 -4.39
N ASP A 127 -2.80 8.57 -3.83
CA ASP A 127 -3.26 7.33 -4.43
C ASP A 127 -3.91 7.59 -5.79
N ARG A 128 -3.53 6.77 -6.78
CA ARG A 128 -4.32 6.61 -8.00
C ARG A 128 -5.49 5.69 -7.67
N VAL A 129 -6.70 6.09 -8.04
CA VAL A 129 -7.94 5.38 -7.69
C VAL A 129 -8.85 5.18 -8.90
N LEU A 130 -9.62 4.10 -8.86
CA LEU A 130 -10.76 3.89 -9.74
C LEU A 130 -12.00 4.46 -9.05
N VAL A 131 -12.60 5.45 -9.69
CA VAL A 131 -13.87 6.05 -9.28
C VAL A 131 -14.99 5.45 -10.12
N GLY A 132 -16.03 4.95 -9.45
CA GLY A 132 -17.26 4.49 -10.08
C GLY A 132 -18.45 5.33 -9.66
N SER A 133 -19.60 5.10 -10.30
CA SER A 133 -20.85 5.84 -10.08
C SER A 133 -20.65 7.37 -10.13
N VAL A 134 -19.87 7.84 -11.11
CA VAL A 134 -19.53 9.26 -11.22
C VAL A 134 -20.75 10.06 -11.65
N ASP A 135 -21.08 11.08 -10.85
CA ASP A 135 -22.01 12.14 -11.22
C ASP A 135 -21.20 13.38 -11.61
N TRP A 136 -21.08 13.62 -12.92
CA TRP A 136 -20.34 14.75 -13.47
C TRP A 136 -21.01 16.10 -13.22
N LYS A 137 -22.33 16.13 -13.04
CA LYS A 137 -23.08 17.36 -12.79
C LYS A 137 -22.88 17.83 -11.35
N ASP A 138 -23.01 16.90 -10.41
CA ASP A 138 -22.84 17.20 -8.97
C ASP A 138 -21.39 17.05 -8.49
N ARG A 139 -20.49 16.59 -9.37
CA ARG A 139 -19.06 16.32 -9.10
C ARG A 139 -18.86 15.37 -7.92
N ARG A 140 -19.55 14.23 -7.96
CA ARG A 140 -19.51 13.20 -6.91
C ARG A 140 -19.13 11.84 -7.47
N GLY A 141 -18.60 10.97 -6.62
CA GLY A 141 -18.30 9.60 -6.99
C GLY A 141 -18.05 8.68 -5.80
N MET A 142 -17.73 7.43 -6.11
CA MET A 142 -17.34 6.41 -5.14
C MET A 142 -15.99 5.83 -5.52
N ILE A 143 -15.04 5.81 -4.59
CA ILE A 143 -13.76 5.11 -4.77
C ILE A 143 -14.03 3.62 -4.66
N GLU A 144 -13.95 2.92 -5.78
CA GLU A 144 -14.20 1.48 -5.85
C GLU A 144 -12.94 0.66 -5.59
N ASN A 145 -11.79 1.16 -6.06
CA ASN A 145 -10.52 0.51 -5.89
C ASN A 145 -9.36 1.52 -5.86
N VAL A 146 -8.23 1.08 -5.33
CA VAL A 146 -6.96 1.81 -5.29
C VAL A 146 -5.97 1.03 -6.13
N PHE A 147 -5.20 1.70 -6.99
CA PHE A 147 -4.15 1.06 -7.77
C PHE A 147 -2.96 0.64 -6.90
N GLU A 148 -1.99 -0.04 -7.50
CA GLU A 148 -0.75 -0.37 -6.82
C GLU A 148 0.06 0.89 -6.51
N ARG A 149 0.77 0.86 -5.37
CA ARG A 149 1.56 1.97 -4.88
C ARG A 149 3.02 1.73 -5.19
N GLY A 150 3.72 2.78 -5.63
CA GLY A 150 5.18 2.77 -5.73
C GLY A 150 5.86 3.06 -4.39
N SER A 151 5.30 3.97 -3.60
CA SER A 151 5.85 4.40 -2.32
C SER A 151 4.75 4.81 -1.33
N VAL A 152 5.06 4.78 -0.02
CA VAL A 152 4.17 5.25 1.05
C VAL A 152 4.99 5.93 2.14
N VAL A 153 4.63 7.17 2.44
CA VAL A 153 5.06 7.92 3.63
C VAL A 153 3.96 7.79 4.67
N LEU A 154 4.31 7.42 5.90
CA LEU A 154 3.33 7.16 6.96
C LEU A 154 2.90 8.43 7.70
N ASP A 155 3.81 9.41 7.80
CA ASP A 155 3.57 10.64 8.54
C ASP A 155 4.12 11.87 7.79
N PRO A 156 3.27 12.73 7.21
CA PRO A 156 1.83 12.50 7.00
C PRO A 156 1.56 11.34 6.02
N PRO A 157 0.37 10.70 6.07
CA PRO A 157 0.03 9.57 5.20
C PRO A 157 -0.14 10.01 3.74
N VAL A 158 0.88 9.75 2.93
CA VAL A 158 0.93 10.10 1.49
C VAL A 158 1.49 8.92 0.70
N ALA A 159 0.86 8.59 -0.42
CA ALA A 159 1.31 7.53 -1.33
C ALA A 159 1.88 8.12 -2.62
N ASN A 160 2.68 7.32 -3.34
CA ASN A 160 3.24 7.63 -4.65
C ASN A 160 4.03 8.95 -4.67
N VAL A 161 4.86 9.14 -3.65
CA VAL A 161 5.81 10.24 -3.59
C VAL A 161 7.04 9.84 -4.41
N ASP A 162 7.37 10.64 -5.43
CA ASP A 162 8.51 10.40 -6.32
C ASP A 162 9.83 10.96 -5.78
N ARG A 163 9.75 12.06 -5.02
CA ARG A 163 10.91 12.78 -4.51
C ARG A 163 10.62 13.41 -3.16
N LEU A 164 11.58 13.34 -2.25
CA LEU A 164 11.57 14.14 -1.01
C LEU A 164 12.46 15.37 -1.16
N VAL A 165 12.05 16.48 -0.54
CA VAL A 165 12.88 17.70 -0.46
C VAL A 165 13.12 17.98 1.00
N VAL A 166 14.39 17.91 1.41
CA VAL A 166 14.81 18.22 2.78
C VAL A 166 15.37 19.64 2.76
N LEU A 167 14.68 20.56 3.44
CA LEU A 167 14.95 21.99 3.39
C LEU A 167 15.53 22.48 4.72
N PHE A 168 16.71 23.09 4.68
CA PHE A 168 17.29 23.81 5.81
C PHE A 168 17.48 25.28 5.46
N SER A 169 17.48 26.15 6.47
CA SER A 169 17.92 27.54 6.30
C SER A 169 19.44 27.59 6.46
N MET A 170 20.11 28.51 5.78
CA MET A 170 21.56 28.71 5.92
C MET A 170 21.93 29.46 7.20
N ASP A 171 21.12 30.44 7.61
CA ASP A 171 21.45 31.27 8.78
C ASP A 171 20.31 31.46 9.80
N TRP A 172 19.06 31.72 9.37
CA TRP A 172 17.98 32.03 10.31
C TRP A 172 16.74 31.13 10.14
N PRO A 173 16.57 30.04 10.91
CA PRO A 173 17.46 29.55 11.96
C PRO A 173 18.72 28.88 11.41
N LYS A 174 19.81 28.91 12.18
CA LYS A 174 21.08 28.31 11.78
C LYS A 174 20.94 26.79 11.77
N PRO A 175 21.40 26.09 10.72
CA PRO A 175 21.23 24.65 10.63
C PRO A 175 22.10 23.98 11.69
N GLU A 176 21.46 23.25 12.60
CA GLU A 176 22.16 22.45 13.60
C GLU A 176 22.52 21.08 12.99
N GLY A 177 23.79 20.70 13.05
CA GLY A 177 24.30 19.47 12.43
C GLY A 177 23.57 18.20 12.88
N PHE A 178 23.25 18.07 14.17
CA PHE A 178 22.54 16.89 14.68
C PHE A 178 21.12 16.78 14.11
N THR A 179 20.38 17.89 14.10
CA THR A 179 19.05 17.94 13.47
C THR A 179 19.13 17.63 11.98
N MET A 180 20.12 18.19 11.27
CA MET A 180 20.31 17.93 9.85
C MET A 180 20.58 16.44 9.57
N THR A 181 21.51 15.83 10.30
CA THR A 181 21.80 14.40 10.17
C THR A 181 20.57 13.54 10.44
N ARG A 182 19.78 13.87 11.46
CA ARG A 182 18.55 13.12 11.77
C ARG A 182 17.58 13.12 10.60
N PHE A 183 17.30 14.28 10.00
CA PHE A 183 16.41 14.37 8.84
C PHE A 183 16.98 13.66 7.60
N LEU A 184 18.29 13.73 7.37
CA LEU A 184 18.93 13.03 6.25
C LEU A 184 18.84 11.51 6.41
N VAL A 185 19.09 10.99 7.60
CA VAL A 185 18.95 9.56 7.90
C VAL A 185 17.50 9.12 7.76
N GLU A 186 16.55 9.93 8.23
CA GLU A 186 15.13 9.66 8.08
C GLU A 186 14.70 9.64 6.61
N ALA A 187 15.10 10.64 5.82
CA ALA A 187 14.82 10.71 4.39
C ALA A 187 15.38 9.50 3.64
N GLU A 188 16.63 9.12 3.89
CA GLU A 188 17.26 7.94 3.27
C GLU A 188 16.53 6.64 3.68
N SER A 189 16.09 6.53 4.93
CA SER A 189 15.37 5.35 5.43
C SER A 189 14.03 5.10 4.72
N THR A 190 13.44 6.13 4.10
CA THR A 190 12.21 5.98 3.32
C THR A 190 12.42 5.25 1.99
N GLY A 191 13.66 5.18 1.49
CA GLY A 191 13.99 4.65 0.17
C GLY A 191 13.49 5.51 -1.01
N ILE A 192 12.92 6.69 -0.74
CA ILE A 192 12.49 7.64 -1.77
C ILE A 192 13.67 8.57 -2.08
N PRO A 193 14.02 8.78 -3.36
CA PRO A 193 15.08 9.70 -3.72
C PRO A 193 14.83 11.10 -3.13
N PHE A 194 15.83 11.70 -2.47
CA PHE A 194 15.68 13.01 -1.85
C PHE A 194 16.69 14.04 -2.37
N SER A 195 16.35 15.32 -2.25
CA SER A 195 17.24 16.46 -2.51
C SER A 195 17.39 17.29 -1.24
N LEU A 196 18.62 17.56 -0.84
CA LEU A 196 18.95 18.53 0.21
C LEU A 196 18.98 19.93 -0.41
N VAL A 197 18.21 20.86 0.16
CA VAL A 197 18.13 22.25 -0.28
C VAL A 197 18.46 23.18 0.87
N MET A 198 19.38 24.11 0.63
CA MET A 198 19.76 25.17 1.56
C MET A 198 19.06 26.47 1.13
N ASN A 199 18.14 26.96 1.95
CA ASN A 199 17.36 28.18 1.74
C ASN A 199 17.97 29.35 2.51
N LYS A 200 17.54 30.58 2.19
CA LYS A 200 17.98 31.81 2.86
C LYS A 200 19.47 32.13 2.68
N SER A 201 20.00 31.86 1.48
CA SER A 201 21.39 32.17 1.14
C SER A 201 21.68 33.67 1.19
N GLU A 202 20.66 34.50 1.00
CA GLU A 202 20.73 35.96 1.10
C GLU A 202 21.07 36.48 2.51
N LEU A 203 20.98 35.63 3.54
CA LEU A 203 21.34 35.98 4.92
C LEU A 203 22.81 35.67 5.24
N VAL A 204 23.54 35.06 4.32
CA VAL A 204 24.95 34.68 4.52
C VAL A 204 25.83 35.77 3.91
N ASP A 205 26.50 36.54 4.76
CA ASP A 205 27.53 37.48 4.32
C ASP A 205 28.70 36.71 3.66
N GLU A 206 29.31 37.28 2.60
CA GLU A 206 30.38 36.66 1.80
C GLU A 206 31.71 36.39 2.57
N GLN A 207 31.74 36.59 3.89
CA GLN A 207 32.96 36.58 4.72
C GLN A 207 33.29 35.21 5.35
N VAL A 208 32.72 34.10 4.88
CA VAL A 208 33.07 32.76 5.37
C VAL A 208 33.33 31.82 4.18
N GLN A 209 34.41 32.11 3.44
CA GLN A 209 35.15 31.11 2.68
C GLN A 209 36.51 30.91 3.36
N ASP A 210 36.52 30.26 4.52
CA ASP A 210 37.73 29.66 5.09
C ASP A 210 37.33 28.32 5.72
N GLY A 211 37.83 27.23 5.12
CA GLY A 211 37.57 25.85 5.53
C GLY A 211 37.81 24.86 4.39
#